data_AF-A0AAN8ZJA9-F1
#
_entry.id   AF-A0AAN8ZJA9-F1
#
_cell.length_a   1.000
_cell.length_b   1.000
_cell.length_c   1.000
_cell.angle_alpha   90.00
_cell.angle_beta   90.00
_cell.angle_gamma   90.00
#
_symmetry.space_group_name_H-M   'P 1'
#
loop_
_entity.id
_entity.type
_entity.pdbx_description
1 polymer ?
#
loop_
_entity_poly.entity_id
_entity_poly.type
_entity_poly.pdbx_seq_one_letter_code
_entity_poly.pdbx_strand_id
1 'polypeptide(L)' 'PVHQMQQYYRLGAFDNCSDKWAALFDCLKLKTKPSSEVQEILETREKDQAKLHIWSFRTPEEASSHWNELFGHLEDME' A
#
# COMPACT_ATOMS: atom_id res chain seq x y z
N PRO A 1 -12.84 -26.04 16.88
CA PRO A 1 -11.69 -26.09 15.95
C PRO A 1 -12.17 -25.86 14.52
N VAL A 2 -12.31 -24.59 14.15
CA VAL A 2 -12.78 -24.16 12.83
C VAL A 2 -11.63 -24.31 11.84
N HIS A 3 -11.88 -25.06 10.78
CA HIS A 3 -10.94 -25.36 9.70
C HIS A 3 -10.20 -24.11 9.22
N GLN A 4 -8.87 -24.09 9.38
CA GLN A 4 -8.03 -22.98 8.95
C GLN A 4 -7.18 -23.35 7.73
N MET A 5 -7.01 -22.32 6.90
CA MET A 5 -6.35 -22.23 5.59
C MET A 5 -7.06 -22.92 4.42
N GLN A 6 -7.94 -22.15 3.75
CA GLN A 6 -8.29 -22.39 2.35
C GLN A 6 -7.06 -22.04 1.50
N GLN A 7 -6.43 -23.05 0.91
CA GLN A 7 -5.36 -22.85 -0.07
C GLN A 7 -5.94 -22.10 -1.28
N TYR A 8 -5.40 -20.92 -1.60
CA TYR A 8 -5.70 -20.25 -2.87
C TYR A 8 -4.53 -20.50 -3.83
N TYR A 9 -4.83 -21.08 -4.99
CA TYR A 9 -3.88 -21.16 -6.09
C TYR A 9 -3.77 -19.77 -6.72
N ARG A 10 -2.76 -19.00 -6.34
CA ARG A 10 -2.44 -17.74 -7.02
C ARG A 10 -1.67 -18.11 -8.28
N LEU A 11 -2.31 -18.01 -9.44
CA LEU A 11 -1.63 -18.13 -10.74
C LEU A 11 -0.42 -17.18 -10.72
N GLY A 12 0.79 -17.74 -10.63
CA GLY A 12 2.01 -16.97 -10.53
C GLY A 12 2.43 -16.48 -11.92
N ALA A 13 2.52 -15.17 -12.10
CA ALA A 13 3.33 -14.64 -13.20
C ALA A 13 4.79 -14.99 -12.92
N PHE A 14 5.49 -15.54 -13.92
CA PHE A 14 6.92 -15.79 -13.79
C PHE A 14 7.63 -14.44 -13.71
N ASP A 15 8.27 -14.14 -12.56
CA ASP A 15 9.12 -12.96 -12.44
C ASP A 15 10.35 -13.20 -13.33
N ASN A 16 10.30 -12.64 -14.54
CA ASN A 16 11.36 -12.73 -15.53
C ASN A 16 12.31 -11.53 -15.44
N CYS A 17 12.27 -10.78 -14.34
CA CYS A 17 13.05 -9.58 -14.12
C CYS A 17 12.86 -8.48 -15.19
N SER A 18 11.85 -8.57 -16.07
CA SER A 18 11.60 -7.55 -17.10
C SER A 18 11.33 -6.18 -16.46
N ASP A 19 10.62 -6.17 -15.34
CA ASP A 19 10.33 -4.97 -14.56
C ASP A 19 11.61 -4.34 -13.96
N LYS A 20 12.69 -5.12 -13.81
CA LYS A 20 13.99 -4.60 -13.36
C LYS A 20 14.67 -3.76 -14.44
N TRP A 21 14.41 -4.02 -15.73
CA TRP A 21 14.89 -3.15 -16.81
C TRP A 21 14.24 -1.79 -16.78
N ALA A 22 12.93 -1.72 -16.50
CA ALA A 22 12.23 -0.46 -16.33
C ALA A 22 12.83 0.35 -15.16
N ALA A 23 13.12 -0.31 -14.02
CA ALA A 23 13.78 0.33 -12.88
C ALA A 23 15.19 0.86 -13.21
N LEU A 24 15.96 0.13 -14.03
CA LEU A 24 17.29 0.57 -14.47
C LEU A 24 17.20 1.83 -15.34
N PHE A 25 16.34 1.84 -16.36
CA PHE A 25 16.16 3.01 -17.23
C PHE A 25 15.63 4.21 -16.46
N ASP A 26 14.71 4.00 -15.52
CA ASP A 26 14.19 5.06 -14.67
C ASP A 26 15.28 5.66 -13.78
N CYS A 27 16.15 4.82 -13.19
CA CYS A 27 17.31 5.29 -12.42
C CYS A 27 18.28 6.12 -13.27
N LEU A 28 18.61 5.65 -14.49
CA LEU A 28 19.47 6.38 -15.41
C LEU A 28 18.86 7.74 -15.80
N LYS A 29 17.54 7.79 -16.02
CA LYS A 29 16.79 9.02 -16.31
C LYS A 29 16.72 9.96 -15.10
N LEU A 30 16.69 9.44 -13.87
CA LEU A 30 16.73 10.25 -12.67
C LEU A 30 18.11 10.90 -12.49
N LYS A 31 19.18 10.17 -12.82
CA LYS A 31 20.57 10.65 -12.72
C LYS A 31 20.91 11.78 -13.69
N THR A 32 20.16 11.96 -14.76
CA THR A 32 20.37 13.08 -15.71
C THR A 32 19.69 14.38 -15.26
N LYS A 33 18.88 14.36 -14.21
CA LYS A 33 18.17 15.53 -13.69
C LYS A 33 18.98 16.27 -12.60
N PRO A 34 18.76 17.58 -12.44
CA PRO A 34 19.35 18.34 -11.33
C PRO A 34 18.83 17.85 -9.97
N SER A 35 19.66 17.98 -8.93
CA SER A 35 19.38 17.44 -7.60
C SER A 35 18.11 17.95 -6.95
N SER A 36 17.74 19.21 -7.19
CA SER A 36 16.50 19.82 -6.68
C SER A 36 15.26 19.15 -7.26
N GLU A 37 15.27 18.85 -8.56
CA GLU A 37 14.17 18.17 -9.25
C GLU A 37 14.11 16.69 -8.86
N VAL A 38 15.25 16.05 -8.61
CA VAL A 38 15.31 14.67 -8.13
C VAL A 38 14.65 14.52 -6.76
N GLN A 39 14.87 15.45 -5.83
CA GLN A 39 14.23 15.41 -4.51
C GLN A 39 12.71 15.49 -4.62
N GLU A 40 12.19 16.45 -5.39
CA GLU A 40 10.75 16.60 -5.62
C GLU A 40 10.11 15.35 -6.24
N ILE A 41 10.78 14.75 -7.22
CA ILE A 41 10.32 13.51 -7.87
C ILE A 41 10.28 12.36 -6.86
N LEU A 42 11.29 12.21 -6.00
CA LEU A 42 11.34 11.16 -4.98
C LEU A 42 10.25 11.35 -3.93
N GLU A 43 10.07 12.55 -3.40
CA GLU A 43 9.02 12.86 -2.43
C GLU A 43 7.61 12.59 -2.98
N THR A 44 7.38 12.92 -4.25
CA THR A 44 6.09 12.65 -4.92
C THR A 44 5.85 11.14 -5.06
N ARG A 45 6.88 10.38 -5.45
CA ARG A 45 6.81 8.91 -5.57
C ARG A 45 6.54 8.23 -4.24
N GLU A 46 7.17 8.69 -3.16
CA GLU A 46 6.94 8.17 -1.81
C GLU A 46 5.49 8.43 -1.37
N LYS A 47 4.96 9.64 -1.62
CA LYS A 47 3.56 9.98 -1.35
C LYS A 47 2.59 9.12 -2.16
N ASP A 48 2.91 8.82 -3.42
CA ASP A 48 2.04 8.00 -4.26
C ASP A 48 2.11 6.51 -3.90
N GLN A 49 3.28 6.00 -3.50
CA GLN A 49 3.41 4.64 -2.96
C GLN A 49 2.70 4.47 -1.63
N ALA A 50 2.70 5.50 -0.77
CA ALA A 50 1.92 5.49 0.46
C ALA A 50 0.40 5.38 0.20
N LYS A 51 -0.10 5.96 -0.91
CA LYS A 51 -1.51 5.83 -1.34
C LYS A 51 -1.83 4.45 -1.93
N LEU A 52 -0.83 3.76 -2.49
CA LEU A 52 -0.97 2.45 -3.10
C LEU A 52 -0.92 1.29 -2.10
N HIS A 53 -0.73 1.57 -0.80
CA HIS A 53 -0.79 0.52 0.19
C HIS A 53 -2.19 -0.13 0.19
N ILE A 54 -2.24 -1.46 0.10
CA ILE A 54 -3.49 -2.25 0.05
C ILE A 54 -4.38 -1.95 1.28
N TRP A 55 -3.79 -1.43 2.36
CA TRP A 55 -4.43 -1.11 3.61
C TRP A 55 -4.45 0.41 3.78
N SER A 56 -5.64 1.00 3.82
CA SER A 56 -5.82 2.39 4.25
C SER A 56 -5.88 2.43 5.78
N PHE A 57 -4.89 3.07 6.42
CA PHE A 57 -4.95 3.31 7.85
C PHE A 57 -5.94 4.45 8.14
N ARG A 58 -6.92 4.19 9.01
CA ARG A 58 -7.81 5.23 9.55
C ARG A 58 -7.08 5.99 10.66
N THR A 59 -7.42 7.27 10.86
CA THR A 59 -6.96 7.98 12.06
C THR A 59 -7.64 7.40 13.31
N PRO A 60 -7.12 7.65 14.52
CA PRO A 60 -7.75 7.17 15.76
C PRO A 60 -9.23 7.58 15.88
N GLU A 61 -9.57 8.79 15.44
CA GLU A 61 -10.92 9.35 15.49
C GLU A 61 -11.86 8.67 14.47
N GLU A 62 -11.37 8.44 13.25
CA GLU A 62 -12.09 7.73 12.19
C GLU A 62 -12.29 6.24 12.53
N ALA A 63 -11.30 5.63 13.17
CA ALA A 63 -11.36 4.25 13.64
C ALA A 63 -12.38 4.11 14.77
N SER A 64 -12.36 5.01 15.76
CA SER A 64 -13.32 5.02 16.87
C SER A 64 -14.76 5.24 16.39
N SER A 65 -14.97 6.21 15.48
CA SER A 65 -16.30 6.49 14.93
C SER A 65 -16.86 5.28 14.16
N HIS A 66 -16.04 4.64 13.33
CA HIS A 66 -16.43 3.45 12.56
C HIS A 66 -16.66 2.22 13.43
N TRP A 67 -15.89 2.08 14.52
CA TRP A 67 -16.12 1.03 15.50
C TRP A 67 -17.48 1.21 16.18
N ASN A 68 -17.79 2.42 16.63
CA ASN A 68 -19.07 2.72 17.27
C ASN A 68 -20.26 2.53 16.30
N GLU A 69 -20.10 2.86 15.02
CA GLU A 69 -21.12 2.58 14.01
C GLU A 69 -21.40 1.08 13.85
N LEU A 70 -20.34 0.25 13.77
CA LEU A 70 -20.47 -1.18 13.55
C LEU A 70 -20.86 -1.97 14.80
N PHE A 71 -20.39 -1.54 15.97
CA PHE A 71 -20.41 -2.34 17.20
C PHE A 71 -20.99 -1.60 18.41
N GLY A 72 -21.36 -0.32 18.30
CA GLY A 72 -21.93 0.45 19.42
C GLY A 72 -23.22 -0.17 19.98
N HIS A 73 -23.99 -0.85 19.13
CA HIS A 73 -25.18 -1.60 19.55
C HIS A 73 -24.89 -2.78 20.49
N LEU A 74 -23.63 -3.21 20.61
CA LEU A 74 -23.22 -4.27 21.54
C LEU A 74 -23.01 -3.74 22.96
N GLU A 75 -22.77 -2.43 23.14
CA GLU A 75 -22.70 -1.79 24.47
C GLU A 75 -24.09 -1.62 25.09
N ASP A 76 -25.15 -1.51 24.28
CA ASP A 76 -26.54 -1.41 24.76
C ASP A 76 -27.13 -2.76 25.22
N MET A 77 -26.40 -3.87 25.02
CA MET A 77 -26.83 -5.23 25.40
C MET A 77 -26.31 -5.68 26.79
N GLU A 78 -25.65 -4.79 27.54
CA GLU A 78 -25.24 -4.99 28.94
C GLU A 78 -26.22 -4.34 29.92
#